data_AF-W1YEN1-F1
#
_entry.id   AF-W1YEN1-F1
#
_cell.length_a   1.000
_cell.length_b   1.000
_cell.length_c   1.000
_cell.angle_alpha   90.00
_cell.angle_beta   90.00
_cell.angle_gamma   90.00
#
_symmetry.space_group_name_H-M   'P 1'
#
loop_
_entity.id
_entity.type
_entity.pdbx_description
1 polymer ?
#
loop_
_entity_poly.entity_id
_entity_poly.type
_entity_poly.pdbx_seq_one_letter_code
_entity_poly.pdbx_strand_id
1 'polypeptide(L)'
;IFFLIYTSSGFVAGGKLFNTIFGLDYTVSLFITAGIVVFYTFLGGFLAVSWTDCIQGALMFFAILAVPITAAMYMGGPIETFQLIQHEFPQGLS
;
A
#
# COMPACT_ATOMS: atom_id res chain seq x y z
N ILE A 1 6.74 -10.94 -15.06
CA ILE A 1 5.37 -11.25 -14.58
C ILE A 1 5.10 -10.63 -13.21
N PHE A 2 5.91 -10.90 -12.17
CA PHE A 2 5.75 -10.26 -10.83
C PHE A 2 5.69 -8.73 -10.85
N PHE A 3 6.64 -8.08 -11.53
CA PHE A 3 6.69 -6.62 -11.61
C PHE A 3 5.47 -6.01 -12.33
N LEU A 4 4.89 -6.75 -13.27
CA LEU A 4 3.69 -6.34 -14.01
C LEU A 4 2.46 -6.41 -13.09
N ILE A 5 2.28 -7.52 -12.36
CA ILE A 5 1.20 -7.67 -11.40
C ILE A 5 1.32 -6.61 -10.28
N TYR A 6 2.52 -6.40 -9.73
CA TYR A 6 2.79 -5.39 -8.70
C TYR A 6 2.49 -3.96 -9.18
N THR A 7 2.99 -3.60 -10.36
CA THR A 7 2.70 -2.28 -10.95
C THR A 7 1.21 -2.13 -11.24
N SER A 8 0.55 -3.18 -11.74
CA SER A 8 -0.90 -3.16 -11.99
C SER A 8 -1.73 -3.00 -10.72
N SER A 9 -1.33 -3.62 -9.60
CA SER A 9 -2.05 -3.47 -8.34
C SER A 9 -1.92 -2.05 -7.78
N GLY A 10 -0.77 -1.39 -7.99
CA GLY A 10 -0.58 0.03 -7.67
C GLY A 10 -1.55 0.94 -8.43
N PHE A 11 -1.67 0.74 -9.75
CA PHE A 11 -2.63 1.49 -10.57
C PHE A 11 -4.09 1.24 -10.18
N VAL A 12 -4.44 -0.01 -9.88
CA VAL A 12 -5.78 -0.39 -9.42
C VAL A 12 -6.10 0.24 -8.06
N ALA A 13 -5.14 0.25 -7.13
CA ALA A 13 -5.30 0.89 -5.84
C ALA A 13 -5.48 2.41 -5.97
N GLY A 14 -4.66 3.08 -6.79
CA GLY A 14 -4.81 4.50 -7.09
C GLY A 14 -6.15 4.84 -7.74
N GLY A 15 -6.58 4.05 -8.73
CA GLY A 15 -7.88 4.23 -9.38
C GLY A 15 -9.06 4.08 -8.42
N LYS A 16 -9.01 3.12 -7.48
CA LYS A 16 -10.02 2.98 -6.41
C LYS A 16 -10.02 4.14 -5.43
N LEU A 17 -8.83 4.65 -5.08
CA LEU A 17 -8.67 5.82 -4.22
C LEU A 17 -9.34 7.05 -4.84
N PHE A 18 -9.05 7.33 -6.11
CA PHE A 18 -9.69 8.43 -6.84
C PHE A 18 -11.20 8.22 -7.01
N ASN A 19 -11.64 7.00 -7.31
CA ASN A 19 -13.07 6.67 -7.39
C ASN A 19 -13.78 6.90 -6.05
N THR A 20 -13.15 6.54 -4.92
CA THR A 20 -13.75 6.69 -3.58
C THR A 20 -13.76 8.14 -3.10
N ILE A 21 -12.69 8.91 -3.37
CA ILE A 21 -12.56 10.30 -2.91
C ILE A 21 -13.38 11.25 -3.78
N PHE A 22 -13.32 11.09 -5.11
CA PHE A 22 -13.96 12.02 -6.05
C PHE A 22 -15.32 11.52 -6.56
N GLY A 23 -15.70 10.28 -6.27
CA GLY A 23 -16.96 9.68 -6.74
C GLY A 23 -17.01 9.43 -8.25
N LEU A 24 -15.87 9.52 -8.93
CA LEU A 24 -15.76 9.35 -10.39
C LEU A 24 -15.75 7.88 -10.77
N ASP A 25 -16.23 7.54 -11.97
CA ASP A 25 -16.20 6.16 -12.48
C ASP A 25 -14.80 5.54 -12.37
N TYR A 26 -14.75 4.24 -12.06
CA TYR A 26 -13.49 3.51 -11.84
C TYR A 26 -12.58 3.53 -13.06
N THR A 27 -13.14 3.39 -14.26
CA THR A 27 -12.36 3.39 -15.50
C THR A 27 -11.73 4.76 -15.74
N VAL A 28 -12.49 5.84 -15.56
CA VAL A 28 -11.98 7.22 -15.68
C VAL A 28 -10.90 7.51 -14.64
N SER A 29 -11.13 7.11 -13.39
CA SER A 29 -10.20 7.29 -12.28
C SER A 29 -8.87 6.53 -12.51
N LEU A 30 -8.94 5.33 -13.09
CA LEU A 30 -7.77 4.53 -13.44
C LEU A 30 -6.96 5.18 -14.56
N PHE A 31 -7.61 5.70 -15.61
CA PHE A 31 -6.93 6.42 -16.69
C PHE A 31 -6.26 7.72 -16.21
N ILE A 32 -6.91 8.48 -15.33
CA ILE A 32 -6.31 9.69 -14.73
C ILE A 32 -5.06 9.32 -13.91
N THR A 33 -5.18 8.30 -13.04
CA THR A 33 -4.06 7.82 -12.23
C THR A 33 -2.89 7.37 -13.12
N ALA A 34 -3.18 6.58 -14.16
CA ALA A 34 -2.17 6.13 -15.12
C ALA A 34 -1.50 7.29 -15.86
N GLY A 35 -2.30 8.27 -16.30
CA GLY A 35 -1.80 9.46 -16.99
C GLY A 35 -0.85 10.29 -16.12
N ILE A 36 -1.21 10.53 -14.86
CA ILE A 36 -0.34 11.26 -13.91
C ILE A 36 1.00 10.53 -13.74
N VAL A 37 0.96 9.21 -13.54
CA VAL A 37 2.16 8.39 -13.35
C VAL A 37 3.07 8.41 -14.56
N VAL A 38 2.51 8.22 -15.74
CA VAL A 38 3.27 8.32 -17.00
C VAL A 38 3.87 9.71 -17.13
N PHE A 39 3.10 10.76 -16.87
CA PHE A 39 3.56 12.14 -17.02
C PHE A 39 4.76 12.47 -16.13
N TYR A 40 4.67 12.22 -14.81
CA TYR A 40 5.80 12.50 -13.92
C TYR A 40 7.00 11.56 -14.16
N THR A 41 6.76 10.34 -14.66
CA THR A 41 7.84 9.40 -15.00
C THR A 41 8.60 9.85 -16.24
N PHE A 42 7.90 10.36 -17.26
CA PHE A 42 8.51 10.84 -18.51
C PHE A 42 9.25 12.18 -18.33
N LEU A 43 8.70 13.13 -17.56
CA LEU A 43 9.35 14.44 -17.37
C LEU A 43 10.54 14.41 -16.39
N GLY A 44 10.62 13.39 -15.54
CA GLY A 44 11.46 13.45 -14.35
C GLY A 44 12.88 12.86 -14.45
N GLY A 45 13.16 12.03 -15.45
CA GLY A 45 14.48 11.40 -15.63
C GLY A 45 14.98 10.61 -14.40
N PHE A 46 16.30 10.44 -14.26
CA PHE A 46 16.91 9.65 -13.17
C PHE A 46 16.60 10.24 -11.77
N LEU A 47 16.49 11.58 -11.68
CA LEU A 47 16.22 12.26 -10.42
C LEU A 47 14.81 11.98 -9.89
N ALA A 48 13.80 11.97 -10.76
CA ALA A 48 12.44 11.65 -10.34
C ALA A 48 12.28 10.17 -9.97
N VAL A 49 12.94 9.27 -10.69
CA VAL A 49 12.94 7.84 -10.35
C VAL A 49 13.54 7.63 -8.95
N SER A 50 14.68 8.25 -8.65
CA SER A 50 15.29 8.18 -7.31
C SER A 50 14.40 8.80 -6.21
N TRP A 51 13.69 9.88 -6.51
CA TRP A 51 12.73 10.47 -5.56
C TRP A 51 11.55 9.54 -5.28
N THR A 52 10.97 8.92 -6.31
CA THR A 52 9.86 7.97 -6.12
C THR A 52 10.28 6.70 -5.41
N ASP A 53 11.50 6.20 -5.65
CA ASP A 53 12.06 5.04 -4.96
C ASP A 53 12.28 5.33 -3.47
N CYS A 54 12.79 6.53 -3.13
CA CYS A 54 12.93 6.97 -1.74
C CYS A 54 11.59 7.06 -1.00
N ILE A 55 10.57 7.65 -1.63
CA ILE A 55 9.22 7.76 -1.05
C ILE A 55 8.59 6.37 -0.88
N GLN A 56 8.74 5.49 -1.87
CA GLN A 56 8.19 4.13 -1.81
C GLN A 56 8.86 3.31 -0.70
N GLY A 57 10.19 3.40 -0.56
CA GLY A 57 10.92 2.76 0.53
C GLY A 57 10.50 3.28 1.91
N ALA A 58 10.34 4.60 2.06
CA ALA A 58 9.87 5.19 3.30
C ALA A 58 8.44 4.75 3.65
N LEU A 59 7.51 4.79 2.68
CA LEU A 59 6.13 4.32 2.87
C LEU A 59 6.07 2.84 3.26
N MET A 60 6.89 1.99 2.64
CA MET A 60 6.95 0.56 3.00
C MET A 60 7.47 0.35 4.42
N PHE A 61 8.50 1.11 4.83
CA PHE A 61 9.03 1.05 6.20
C PHE A 61 7.96 1.43 7.24
N PHE A 62 7.26 2.56 7.03
CA PHE A 62 6.20 2.98 7.94
C PHE A 62 5.00 2.03 7.90
N ALA A 63 4.63 1.49 6.74
CA ALA A 63 3.53 0.54 6.63
C ALA A 63 3.79 -0.74 7.44
N ILE A 64 5.01 -1.29 7.37
CA ILE A 64 5.41 -2.48 8.15
C ILE A 64 5.32 -2.22 9.66
N LEU A 65 5.58 -1.00 10.13
CA LEU A 65 5.42 -0.64 11.54
C LEU A 65 3.96 -0.33 11.91
N ALA A 66 3.27 0.46 11.09
CA ALA A 66 1.92 0.94 11.39
C ALA A 66 0.88 -0.18 11.36
N VAL A 67 0.99 -1.14 10.45
CA VAL A 67 0.04 -2.26 10.33
C VAL A 67 -0.06 -3.09 11.62
N PRO A 68 1.02 -3.66 12.18
CA PRO A 68 0.93 -4.45 13.41
C PRO A 68 0.54 -3.59 14.63
N ILE A 69 1.00 -2.33 14.70
CA ILE A 69 0.64 -1.44 15.82
C ILE A 69 -0.86 -1.16 15.81
N THR A 70 -1.41 -0.76 14.66
CA THR A 70 -2.83 -0.46 14.54
C THR A 70 -3.68 -1.72 14.73
N ALA A 71 -3.27 -2.86 14.16
CA ALA A 71 -3.93 -4.14 14.37
C ALA A 71 -3.99 -4.51 15.87
N ALA A 72 -2.86 -4.39 16.60
CA ALA A 72 -2.82 -4.67 18.02
C ALA A 72 -3.71 -3.71 18.84
N MET A 73 -3.82 -2.44 18.44
CA MET A 73 -4.72 -1.48 19.09
C MET A 73 -6.21 -1.81 18.85
N TYR A 74 -6.58 -2.26 17.65
CA TYR A 74 -7.96 -2.68 17.34
C TYR A 74 -8.36 -3.97 18.05
N MET A 75 -7.40 -4.86 18.33
CA MET A 75 -7.62 -6.13 19.04
C MET A 75 -7.61 -5.99 20.57
N GLY A 76 -7.71 -4.77 21.11
CA GLY A 76 -7.79 -4.51 22.57
C GLY A 76 -6.44 -4.32 23.27
N GLY A 77 -5.34 -4.37 22.51
CA GLY A 77 -3.99 -4.07 22.97
C GLY A 77 -2.97 -5.16 22.64
N PRO A 78 -1.67 -4.91 22.88
CA PRO A 78 -0.61 -5.86 22.57
C PRO A 78 -0.73 -7.17 23.35
N ILE A 79 -1.21 -7.09 24.60
CA ILE A 79 -1.36 -8.25 25.50
C ILE A 79 -2.51 -9.16 25.04
N GLU A 80 -3.66 -8.59 24.71
CA GLU A 80 -4.83 -9.34 24.27
C GLU A 80 -4.60 -9.96 22.88
N THR A 81 -3.90 -9.23 22.00
CA THR A 81 -3.43 -9.76 20.71
C THR A 81 -2.51 -10.97 20.90
N PHE A 82 -1.58 -10.94 21.88
CA PHE A 82 -0.69 -12.06 22.16
C PHE A 82 -1.46 -13.28 22.69
N GLN A 83 -2.47 -13.07 23.52
CA GLN A 83 -3.33 -14.13 24.05
C GLN A 83 -4.20 -14.76 22.95
N LEU A 84 -4.75 -13.96 22.03
CA LEU A 84 -5.52 -14.45 20.88
C LEU A 84 -4.64 -15.27 19.94
N ILE A 85 -3.41 -14.85 19.67
CA ILE A 85 -2.46 -15.62 18.85
C ILE A 85 -2.12 -16.96 19.53
N GLN A 86 -1.92 -16.98 20.85
CA GLN A 86 -1.66 -18.23 21.59
C GLN A 86 -2.86 -19.19 21.62
N HIS A 87 -4.08 -18.66 21.62
CA HIS A 87 -5.30 -19.46 21.62
C HIS A 87 -5.64 -20.02 20.22
N GLU A 88 -5.49 -19.20 19.18
CA GLU A 88 -5.91 -19.55 17.81
C GLU A 88 -4.80 -20.24 16.99
N PHE A 89 -3.52 -19.99 17.30
CA PHE A 89 -2.36 -20.56 16.59
C PHE A 89 -1.36 -21.28 17.52
N PRO A 90 -1.74 -22.43 18.13
CA PRO A 90 -0.87 -23.18 19.04
C PRO A 90 0.38 -23.81 18.38
N GLN A 91 0.47 -23.86 17.05
CA GLN A 91 1.59 -24.46 16.29
C GLN A 91 2.53 -23.45 15.62
N GLY A 92 2.31 -22.15 15.78
CA GLY A 92 3.17 -21.11 15.18
C GLY A 92 4.38 -20.70 16.02
N LEU A 93 4.47 -21.18 17.26
CA LEU A 93 5.45 -20.75 18.27
C LEU A 93 6.37 -21.87 18.78
N SER A 94 6.42 -23.03 18.09
CA SER A 94 7.36 -24.13 18.35
C SER A 94 8.59 -24.05 17.46
#